data_AF-A0A5D5AQ26-F1
#
_entry.id   AF-A0A5D5AQ26-F1
#
_cell.length_a   1.000
_cell.length_b   1.000
_cell.length_c   1.000
_cell.angle_alpha   90.00
_cell.angle_beta   90.00
_cell.angle_gamma   90.00
#
_symmetry.space_group_name_H-M   'P 1'
#
loop_
_entity.id
_entity.type
_entity.pdbx_description
1 polymer ?
#
loop_
_entity_poly.entity_id
_entity_poly.type
_entity_poly.pdbx_seq_one_letter_code
_entity_poly.pdbx_strand_id
1 'polypeptide(L)' 'MLEHSNGQPGTVKIYREYHEKLRRHDGWYCFVVYRPHGCSGLTVVRDKMTRACDLPLLRWYGGGDYRETEQPKIPIDDIF' A
#
# COMPACT_ATOMS: atom_id res chain seq x y z
N MET A 1 13.43 9.28 4.24
CA MET A 1 12.05 9.42 3.73
C MET A 1 12.09 9.14 2.24
N LEU A 2 11.31 8.18 1.73
CA LEU A 2 11.18 7.99 0.28
C LEU A 2 9.98 8.79 -0.21
N GLU A 3 10.19 9.55 -1.27
CA GLU A 3 9.20 10.45 -1.84
C GLU A 3 8.75 9.94 -3.21
N HIS A 4 7.51 10.25 -3.56
CA HIS A 4 7.03 10.19 -4.92
C HIS A 4 7.77 11.23 -5.79
N SER A 5 7.70 11.08 -7.11
CA SER A 5 8.35 12.00 -8.07
C SER A 5 7.88 13.45 -7.96
N ASN A 6 6.74 13.71 -7.31
CA ASN A 6 6.20 15.03 -7.04
C ASN A 6 6.63 15.62 -5.67
N GLY A 7 7.60 15.00 -4.99
CA GLY A 7 8.11 15.43 -3.68
C GLY A 7 7.18 15.11 -2.51
N GLN A 8 6.05 14.42 -2.74
CA GLN A 8 5.19 13.98 -1.65
C GLN A 8 5.73 12.72 -0.98
N PRO A 9 5.48 12.52 0.33
CA PRO A 9 5.80 11.29 1.02
C PRO A 9 5.24 10.05 0.30
N GLY A 10 6.02 8.96 0.32
CA GLY A 10 5.58 7.66 -0.16
C GLY A 10 4.38 7.14 0.64
N THR A 11 3.33 6.73 -0.06
CA THR A 11 2.15 6.10 0.56
C THR A 11 1.71 4.87 -0.21
N VAL A 12 1.19 3.87 0.50
CA VAL A 12 0.42 2.80 -0.12
C VAL A 12 -1.08 3.03 0.05
N LYS A 13 -1.86 2.57 -0.92
CA LYS A 13 -3.32 2.53 -0.82
C LYS A 13 -3.76 1.09 -0.67
N ILE A 14 -4.63 0.85 0.29
CA ILE A 14 -5.28 -0.44 0.48
C ILE A 14 -6.78 -0.21 0.26
N TYR A 15 -7.42 -1.03 -0.55
CA TYR A 15 -8.86 -0.94 -0.77
C TYR A 15 -9.58 -1.88 0.19
N ARG A 16 -10.60 -1.36 0.88
CA ARG A 16 -11.32 -2.11 1.91
C ARG A 16 -11.84 -3.45 1.42
N GLU A 17 -12.53 -3.46 0.28
CA GLU A 17 -13.12 -4.68 -0.29
C GLU A 17 -12.08 -5.78 -0.49
N TYR A 18 -10.94 -5.46 -1.11
CA TYR A 18 -9.88 -6.44 -1.36
C TYR A 18 -9.15 -6.84 -0.07
N HIS A 19 -8.96 -5.91 0.86
CA HIS A 19 -8.36 -6.21 2.16
C HIS A 19 -9.23 -7.17 2.97
N GLU A 20 -10.54 -6.94 3.01
CA GLU A 20 -11.48 -7.83 3.69
C GLU A 20 -11.49 -9.23 3.06
N LYS A 21 -11.50 -9.32 1.73
CA LYS A 21 -11.37 -10.60 1.02
C LYS A 21 -10.07 -11.30 1.39
N LEU A 22 -8.94 -10.60 1.32
CA LEU A 22 -7.62 -11.17 1.64
C LEU A 22 -7.54 -11.64 3.10
N ARG A 23 -8.10 -10.87 4.04
CA ARG A 23 -8.17 -11.26 5.46
C ARG A 23 -9.03 -12.50 5.70
N ARG A 24 -10.16 -12.67 5.01
CA ARG A 24 -11.03 -13.86 5.13
C ARG A 24 -10.33 -15.14 4.67
N HIS A 25 -9.25 -15.02 3.90
CA HIS A 25 -8.48 -16.15 3.37
C HIS A 25 -7.08 -16.26 3.99
N ASP A 26 -6.84 -15.68 5.17
CA ASP A 26 -5.53 -15.66 5.85
C ASP A 26 -4.38 -15.20 4.92
N GLY A 27 -4.71 -14.29 4.02
CA GLY A 27 -3.83 -13.85 2.95
C GLY A 27 -2.72 -12.93 3.42
N TRP A 28 -1.77 -12.71 2.51
CA TRP A 28 -0.54 -11.97 2.75
C TRP A 28 -0.40 -10.81 1.77
N TYR A 29 0.17 -9.72 2.25
CA TYR A 29 0.70 -8.64 1.42
C TYR A 29 2.19 -8.83 1.20
N CYS A 30 2.64 -8.46 0.00
CA CYS A 30 4.05 -8.18 -0.28
C CYS A 30 4.14 -6.72 -0.72
N PHE A 31 4.66 -5.86 0.15
CA PHE A 31 4.90 -4.46 -0.17
C PHE A 31 6.27 -4.33 -0.81
N VAL A 32 6.35 -3.60 -1.92
CA VAL A 32 7.60 -3.34 -2.64
C VAL A 32 7.69 -1.85 -2.93
N VAL A 33 8.70 -1.19 -2.37
CA VAL A 33 9.07 0.18 -2.71
C VAL A 33 10.19 0.12 -3.72
N TYR A 34 10.02 0.82 -4.84
CA TYR A 34 10.98 0.76 -5.95
C TYR A 34 11.28 2.10 -6.57
N ARG A 35 12.45 2.16 -7.22
CA ARG A 35 12.85 3.27 -8.09
C ARG A 35 12.87 2.79 -9.54
N PRO A 36 11.99 3.32 -10.42
CA PRO A 36 12.07 3.00 -11.85
C PRO A 36 13.35 3.59 -12.46
N HIS A 37 13.94 2.90 -13.43
CA HIS A 37 15.08 3.38 -14.20
C HIS A 37 15.12 2.79 -15.62
N GLY A 38 15.67 3.55 -16.57
CA GLY A 38 15.64 3.17 -17.98
C GLY A 38 14.20 3.08 -18.52
N CYS A 39 13.99 2.25 -19.56
CA CYS A 39 12.67 2.11 -20.20
C CYS A 39 11.74 1.10 -19.51
N SER A 40 12.29 0.13 -18.77
CA SER A 40 11.50 -0.95 -18.14
C SER A 40 12.11 -1.49 -16.84
N GLY A 41 13.22 -0.91 -16.38
CA GLY A 41 13.89 -1.36 -15.17
C GLY A 41 13.26 -0.80 -13.91
N LEU A 42 13.34 -1.56 -12.82
CA LEU A 42 13.10 -1.07 -11.47
C LEU A 42 14.18 -1.61 -10.55
N THR A 43 14.61 -0.78 -9.61
CA THR A 43 15.44 -1.20 -8.49
C THR A 43 14.56 -1.28 -7.25
N VAL A 44 14.46 -2.46 -6.63
CA VAL A 44 13.78 -2.62 -5.34
C VAL A 44 14.60 -1.89 -4.29
N VAL A 45 13.95 -0.98 -3.56
CA VAL A 45 14.56 -0.20 -2.48
C VAL A 45 14.31 -0.87 -1.13
N ARG A 46 13.07 -1.35 -0.91
CA ARG A 46 12.64 -2.09 0.28
C ARG A 46 11.49 -3.02 -0.08
N ASP A 47 11.42 -4.17 0.58
CA ASP A 47 10.29 -5.08 0.49
C ASP A 47 9.95 -5.71 1.85
N LYS A 48 8.67 -6.01 2.06
CA LYS A 48 8.17 -6.60 3.31
C LYS A 48 6.95 -7.45 3.03
N MET A 49 6.98 -8.69 3.51
CA MET A 49 5.78 -9.52 3.63
C MET A 49 5.11 -9.34 4.98
N THR A 50 3.79 -9.25 4.99
CA THR A 50 2.99 -9.21 6.22
C THR A 50 1.67 -9.93 6.02
N ARG A 51 1.15 -10.58 7.06
CA ARG A 51 -0.21 -11.10 7.04
C ARG A 51 -1.18 -9.94 6.98
N ALA A 52 -2.30 -10.13 6.29
CA ALA A 52 -3.34 -9.12 6.20
C ALA A 52 -3.92 -8.74 7.58
N CYS A 53 -3.89 -9.65 8.55
CA CYS A 53 -4.33 -9.40 9.93
C CYS A 53 -3.33 -8.61 10.79
N ASP A 54 -2.05 -8.56 10.40
CA ASP A 54 -0.99 -7.88 11.15
C ASP A 54 -0.79 -6.42 10.70
N LEU A 55 -1.52 -5.97 9.69
CA LEU A 55 -1.49 -4.57 9.25
C LEU A 55 -2.03 -3.64 10.34
N PRO A 56 -1.44 -2.44 10.51
CA PRO A 56 -1.92 -1.45 11.46
C PRO A 56 -3.40 -1.11 11.22
N LEU A 57 -4.10 -0.71 12.29
CA LEU A 57 -5.52 -0.35 12.26
C LEU A 57 -5.79 0.68 11.14
N LEU A 58 -6.45 0.20 10.09
CA LEU A 58 -6.75 0.99 8.91
C LEU A 58 -7.96 1.89 9.18
N ARG A 59 -7.74 3.20 9.20
CA ARG A 59 -8.83 4.17 9.15
C ARG A 59 -9.27 4.35 7.70
N TRP A 60 -10.46 3.86 7.39
CA TRP A 60 -11.04 3.95 6.07
C TRP A 60 -11.57 5.37 5.81
N TYR A 61 -11.27 5.91 4.63
CA TYR A 61 -11.80 7.19 4.17
C TYR A 61 -12.53 6.96 2.85
N GLY A 62 -13.68 7.60 2.66
CA GLY A 62 -14.41 7.53 1.39
C GLY A 62 -13.59 8.12 0.24
N GLY A 63 -13.36 7.34 -0.81
CA GLY A 63 -12.59 7.71 -2.00
C GLY A 63 -13.39 8.45 -3.08
N GLY A 64 -14.52 9.08 -2.72
CA GLY A 64 -15.48 9.70 -3.65
C GLY A 64 -16.50 8.69 -4.22
N ASP A 65 -17.42 9.18 -5.06
CA ASP A 65 -18.53 8.39 -5.65
C ASP A 65 -18.09 7.31 -6.65
N TYR A 66 -16.80 7.14 -6.88
CA TYR A 66 -16.27 6.11 -7.76
C TYR A 66 -15.87 4.88 -6.92
N ARG A 67 -16.54 3.73 -7.17
CA ARG A 67 -16.17 2.38 -6.70
C ARG A 67 -16.28 2.06 -5.20
N GLU A 68 -17.25 2.60 -4.44
CA GLU A 68 -17.40 2.24 -3.01
C GLU A 68 -16.03 2.24 -2.26
N THR A 69 -15.17 3.22 -2.60
CA THR A 69 -13.71 3.14 -2.45
C THR A 69 -13.26 3.61 -1.09
N GLU A 70 -13.65 2.89 -0.06
CA GLU A 70 -13.01 3.08 1.23
C GLU A 70 -11.53 2.67 1.14
N GLN A 71 -10.64 3.67 1.21
CA GLN A 71 -9.19 3.47 1.08
C GLN A 71 -8.43 4.30 2.13
N PRO A 72 -7.56 3.68 2.96
CA PRO A 72 -6.56 4.39 3.72
C PRO A 72 -5.39 4.71 2.78
N LYS A 73 -4.77 5.86 3.02
CA LYS A 73 -3.40 6.11 2.56
C LYS A 73 -2.50 5.88 3.76
N ILE A 74 -1.65 4.87 3.68
CA ILE A 74 -0.72 4.50 4.76
C ILE A 74 0.67 5.01 4.35
N PRO A 75 1.33 5.85 5.17
CA PRO A 75 2.74 6.17 4.99
C PRO A 75 3.58 4.89 4.89
N ILE A 76 4.55 4.86 3.98
CA ILE A 76 5.45 3.70 3.88
C ILE A 76 6.19 3.41 5.18
N ASP A 77 6.50 4.44 5.97
CA ASP A 77 7.23 4.31 7.24
C ASP A 77 6.39 3.61 8.33
N ASP A 78 5.05 3.57 8.19
CA ASP A 78 4.18 2.80 9.10
C ASP A 78 4.13 1.31 8.72
N ILE A 79 4.64 0.94 7.54
CA ILE A 79 4.71 -0.44 7.07
C ILE A 79 6.07 -1.05 7.34
N PHE A 80 7.16 -0.30 7.15
CA PHE A 80 8.54 -0.78 7.20
C PHE A 80 9.23 -0.48 8.52
#